data_AF-A0A935YDB9-F1
#
_entry.id   AF-A0A935YDB9-F1
#
_cell.length_a   1.000
_cell.length_b   1.000
_cell.length_c   1.000
_cell.angle_alpha   90.00
_cell.angle_beta   90.00
_cell.angle_gamma   90.00
#
_symmetry.space_group_name_H-M   'P 1'
#
loop_
_entity.id
_entity.type
_entity.pdbx_description
1 polymer ?
#
loop_
_entity_poly.entity_id
_entity_poly.type
_entity_poly.pdbx_seq_one_letter_code
_entity_poly.pdbx_strand_id
1 'polypeptide(L)'
;MDDPRDIAALAQAGVSLRTRDRRDVTVTSVDAETGRISGIVPMVGPCHWRRDGQYEGAGSAGPLDLMPIPAVTEPQQRASVTAALGDPAAKNACCD
;
A
#
# COMPACT_ATOMS: atom_id res chain seq x y z
N MET A 1 -17.67 -1.40 11.70
CA MET A 1 -17.32 -0.03 12.10
C MET A 1 -15.86 0.14 11.72
N ASP A 2 -15.63 0.57 10.49
CA ASP A 2 -14.31 0.97 10.01
C ASP A 2 -13.96 2.28 10.69
N ASP A 3 -13.08 2.22 11.69
CA ASP A 3 -12.52 3.43 12.27
C ASP A 3 -11.60 4.08 11.23
N PRO A 4 -11.74 5.38 10.95
CA PRO A 4 -10.92 6.07 9.95
C PRO A 4 -9.41 6.10 10.29
N ARG A 5 -8.98 5.54 11.43
CA ARG A 5 -7.57 5.38 11.84
C ARG A 5 -7.08 3.93 11.81
N ASP A 6 -7.86 2.99 11.28
CA ASP A 6 -7.44 1.59 11.17
C ASP A 6 -6.37 1.44 10.06
N ILE A 7 -5.11 1.72 10.40
CA ILE A 7 -3.98 1.64 9.47
C ILE A 7 -3.79 0.21 8.98
N ALA A 8 -4.09 -0.80 9.79
CA ALA A 8 -4.03 -2.19 9.37
C ALA A 8 -5.00 -2.51 8.22
N ALA A 9 -6.15 -1.82 8.13
CA ALA A 9 -7.06 -1.97 6.99
C ALA A 9 -6.46 -1.39 5.70
N LEU A 10 -5.58 -0.39 5.80
CA LEU A 10 -4.86 0.21 4.68
C LEU A 10 -3.54 -0.51 4.37
N ALA A 11 -2.95 -1.18 5.35
CA ALA A 11 -1.71 -1.91 5.24
C ALA A 11 -1.95 -3.27 4.60
N GLN A 12 -1.31 -3.52 3.47
CA GLN A 12 -1.29 -4.85 2.86
C GLN A 12 0.12 -5.13 2.34
N ALA A 13 0.51 -6.40 2.28
CA ALA A 13 1.81 -6.80 1.75
C ALA A 13 1.99 -6.24 0.33
N GLY A 14 3.09 -5.50 0.10
CA GLY A 14 3.37 -4.82 -1.16
C GLY A 14 2.80 -3.41 -1.27
N VAL A 15 2.06 -2.91 -0.28
CA VAL A 15 1.65 -1.50 -0.20
C VAL A 15 2.78 -0.67 0.37
N SER A 16 3.04 0.48 -0.26
CA SER A 16 3.96 1.50 0.25
C SER A 16 3.20 2.43 1.19
N LEU A 17 3.58 2.43 2.46
CA LEU A 17 3.13 3.39 3.47
C LEU A 17 4.23 4.40 3.74
N ARG A 18 3.96 5.38 4.60
CA ARG A 18 4.94 6.39 4.95
C ARG A 18 4.93 6.68 6.43
N THR A 19 6.13 6.84 6.98
CA THR A 19 6.31 7.30 8.36
C THR A 19 6.01 8.79 8.49
N ARG A 20 5.84 9.24 9.73
CA ARG A 20 5.64 10.65 10.09
C ARG A 20 6.82 11.54 9.68
N ASP A 21 8.04 11.01 9.71
CA ASP A 21 9.22 11.72 9.20
C ASP A 21 9.36 11.68 7.67
N ARG A 22 8.31 11.23 6.97
CA ARG A 22 8.19 11.17 5.52
C ARG A 22 9.11 10.13 4.85
N ARG A 23 9.50 9.07 5.57
CA ARG A 23 10.20 7.91 4.97
C ARG A 23 9.20 6.94 4.37
N ASP A 24 9.60 6.37 3.24
CA ASP A 24 8.86 5.29 2.60
C ASP A 24 8.99 4.00 3.41
N VAL A 25 7.89 3.25 3.49
CA VAL A 25 7.81 1.97 4.20
C VAL A 25 7.24 0.94 3.27
N THR A 26 8.03 -0.09 2.98
CA THR A 26 7.55 -1.25 2.23
C THR A 26 6.92 -2.24 3.22
N VAL A 27 5.60 -2.39 3.18
CA VAL A 27 4.91 -3.38 4.00
C VAL A 27 5.22 -4.78 3.46
N THR A 28 5.79 -5.63 4.30
CA THR A 28 6.15 -7.01 3.93
C THR A 28 5.06 -8.00 4.34
N SER A 29 4.38 -7.76 5.46
CA SER A 29 3.30 -8.62 5.94
C SER A 29 2.41 -7.88 6.94
N VAL A 30 1.17 -8.32 7.07
CA VAL A 30 0.23 -7.85 8.10
C VAL A 30 -0.40 -9.06 8.75
N ASP A 31 -0.28 -9.15 10.07
CA ASP A 31 -0.86 -10.21 10.87
C ASP A 31 -2.37 -9.97 11.03
N ALA A 32 -3.18 -10.91 10.55
CA ALA A 32 -4.64 -10.75 10.55
C ALA A 32 -5.28 -10.91 11.94
N GLU A 33 -4.63 -11.62 12.86
CA GLU A 33 -5.16 -11.88 14.20
C GLU A 33 -4.95 -10.68 15.14
N THR A 34 -3.76 -10.07 15.07
CA THR A 34 -3.34 -8.97 15.93
C THR A 34 -3.41 -7.60 15.24
N GLY A 35 -3.50 -7.56 13.91
CA GLY A 35 -3.38 -6.34 13.11
C GLY A 35 -1.95 -5.78 13.08
N ARG A 36 -0.94 -6.59 13.41
CA ARG A 36 0.46 -6.16 13.46
C ARG A 36 1.02 -6.01 12.05
N ILE A 37 1.59 -4.85 11.76
CA ILE A 37 2.15 -4.53 10.45
C ILE A 37 3.66 -4.73 10.52
N SER A 38 4.19 -5.53 9.60
CA SER A 38 5.62 -5.76 9.42
C SER A 38 6.08 -5.14 8.10
N GLY A 39 7.24 -4.52 8.11
CA GLY A 39 7.74 -3.84 6.92
C GLY A 39 9.18 -3.38 7.06
N ILE A 40 9.70 -2.79 5.99
CA ILE A 40 11.09 -2.38 5.92
C ILE A 40 11.13 -0.88 5.62
N VAL A 41 11.88 -0.14 6.44
CA VAL A 41 12.17 1.27 6.20
C VAL A 41 13.60 1.37 5.65
N PRO A 42 13.82 2.02 4.49
CA PRO A 42 15.15 2.23 3.97
C PRO A 42 16.08 2.88 5.00
N MET A 43 17.30 2.37 5.10
CA MET A 43 18.35 2.77 6.06
C MET A 43 18.08 2.49 7.55
N VAL A 44 16.87 2.06 7.94
CA VAL A 44 16.55 1.61 9.31
C VAL A 44 16.54 0.09 9.38
N GLY A 45 15.96 -0.56 8.36
CA GLY A 45 15.80 -2.01 8.30
C GLY A 45 14.39 -2.48 8.68
N PRO A 46 14.24 -3.75 9.11
CA PRO A 46 12.95 -4.34 9.44
C PRO A 46 12.35 -3.70 10.70
N CYS A 47 11.08 -3.30 10.59
CA CYS A 47 10.33 -2.57 11.60
C CYS A 47 8.93 -3.18 11.77
N HIS A 48 8.37 -2.99 12.96
CA HIS A 48 7.03 -3.47 13.32
C HIS A 48 6.17 -2.33 13.85
N TRP A 49 4.92 -2.32 13.43
CA TRP A 49 3.92 -1.35 13.87
C TRP A 49 2.66 -2.06 14.35
N ARG A 50 1.95 -1.39 15.25
CA ARG A 50 0.64 -1.81 15.75
C ARG A 50 -0.44 -1.51 14.72
N ARG A 51 -1.64 -2.03 14.96
CA ARG A 51 -2.84 -1.80 14.14
C ARG A 51 -3.13 -0.33 13.86
N ASP A 52 -2.86 0.53 14.85
CA ASP A 52 -3.05 1.99 14.78
C ASP A 52 -1.91 2.73 14.05
N GLY A 53 -0.91 2.01 13.52
CA GLY A 53 0.26 2.58 12.86
C GLY A 53 1.39 3.00 13.79
N GLN A 54 1.25 2.80 15.11
CA GLN A 54 2.28 3.16 16.07
C GLN A 54 3.48 2.20 16.01
N TYR A 55 4.70 2.73 15.95
CA TYR A 55 5.92 1.94 15.92
C TYR A 55 6.18 1.26 17.26
N GLU A 56 6.38 -0.07 17.27
CA GLU A 56 6.54 -0.82 18.53
C GLU A 56 7.93 -0.67 19.17
N GLY A 57 8.95 -0.29 18.40
CA GLY A 57 10.32 -0.17 18.92
C GLY A 57 10.60 1.10 19.71
N ALA A 58 9.67 2.06 19.76
CA ALA A 58 9.80 3.27 20.55
C ALA A 58 8.68 3.30 21.60
N GLY A 59 9.03 3.52 22.87
CA GLY A 59 8.06 3.61 23.97
C GLY A 59 7.11 4.81 23.90
N SER A 60 7.06 5.53 22.78
CA SER A 60 6.24 6.73 22.55
C SER A 60 6.07 6.97 21.04
N ALA A 61 5.06 7.77 20.69
CA ALA A 61 4.84 8.23 19.32
C ALA A 61 6.12 8.87 18.77
N GLY A 62 6.66 8.25 17.73
CA GLY A 62 7.98 8.54 17.18
C GLY A 62 7.94 8.97 15.72
N PRO A 63 9.08 9.41 15.18
CA PRO A 63 9.20 9.75 13.76
C PRO A 63 8.84 8.59 12.83
N LEU A 64 8.93 7.36 13.32
CA LEU A 64 8.64 6.12 12.59
C LEU A 64 7.16 5.71 12.64
N ASP A 65 6.28 6.43 13.32
CA ASP A 65 4.84 6.11 13.28
C ASP A 65 4.30 6.25 11.86
N LEU A 66 3.45 5.31 11.45
CA LEU A 66 2.79 5.34 10.15
C LEU A 66 1.73 6.43 10.13
N MET A 67 1.70 7.18 9.03
CA MET A 67 0.60 8.11 8.78
C MET A 67 -0.44 7.46 7.86
N PRO A 68 -1.74 7.69 8.10
CA PRO A 68 -2.80 7.40 7.13
C PRO A 68 -2.70 8.42 6.00
N ILE A 69 -1.71 8.25 5.13
CA ILE A 69 -1.83 8.81 3.79
C ILE A 69 -2.52 7.76 2.92
N PRO A 70 -3.36 8.18 1.97
CA PRO A 70 -3.93 7.24 1.02
C PRO A 70 -2.74 6.51 0.41
N ALA A 71 -2.73 5.18 0.59
CA ALA A 71 -1.77 4.31 -0.06
C ALA A 71 -1.63 4.83 -1.48
N VAL A 72 -0.44 5.28 -1.86
CA VAL A 72 -0.19 5.61 -3.25
C VAL A 72 -0.21 4.26 -3.91
N THR A 73 -1.38 3.88 -4.39
CA THR A 73 -1.61 2.68 -5.19
C THR A 73 -0.74 2.87 -6.42
N GLU A 74 0.49 2.34 -6.38
CA GLU A 74 1.25 2.16 -7.60
C GLU A 74 0.37 1.34 -8.56
N PRO A 75 0.35 1.75 -9.84
CA PRO A 75 -0.77 1.55 -10.72
C PRO A 75 -1.10 0.06 -10.81
N GLN A 76 -2.36 -0.22 -10.49
CA GLN A 76 -3.11 -1.40 -10.89
C GLN A 76 -2.42 -2.04 -12.08
N GLN A 77 -1.78 -3.19 -11.82
CA GLN A 77 -1.09 -4.00 -12.80
C GLN A 77 -1.96 -4.00 -14.06
N ARG A 78 -1.54 -3.26 -15.09
CA ARG A 78 -2.28 -3.18 -16.34
C ARG A 78 -2.33 -4.62 -16.82
N ALA A 79 -3.48 -5.25 -16.66
CA ALA A 79 -3.85 -6.40 -17.46
C ALA A 79 -3.59 -5.94 -18.89
N SER A 80 -2.53 -6.48 -19.48
CA SER A 80 -2.12 -6.16 -20.84
C SER A 80 -3.33 -6.38 -21.73
N VAL A 81 -3.94 -5.28 -22.20
CA VAL A 81 -5.03 -5.25 -23.18
C VAL A 81 -4.55 -5.65 -24.57
N THR A 82 -3.63 -6.61 -24.65
CA THR A 82 -3.03 -7.09 -25.90
C THR A 82 -3.81 -8.23 -26.53
N ALA A 83 -5.00 -8.57 -26.01
CA ALA A 83 -5.85 -9.65 -26.53
C ALA A 83 -6.96 -9.20 -27.49
N ALA A 84 -7.06 -7.91 -27.88
CA ALA A 84 -8.14 -7.42 -28.75
C ALA A 84 -7.67 -6.62 -29.98
N LEU A 85 -6.39 -6.69 -30.36
CA LEU A 85 -5.94 -6.27 -31.70
C LEU A 85 -5.77 -7.51 -32.59
N GLY A 86 -6.90 -8.14 -32.91
CA GLY A 86 -6.92 -9.34 -33.74
C GLY A 86 -8.04 -9.36 -34.78
N ASP A 87 -8.73 -8.24 -35.04
CA ASP A 87 -9.80 -8.21 -36.02
C ASP A 87 -9.57 -7.12 -37.10
N PRO A 88 -9.13 -7.49 -38.31
CA PRO A 88 -8.97 -6.56 -39.42
C PRO A 88 -10.30 -6.19 -40.12
N ALA A 89 -11.47 -6.64 -39.66
CA ALA A 89 -12.75 -6.36 -40.32
C ALA A 89 -13.41 -5.04 -39.89
N ALA A 90 -12.92 -4.37 -38.83
CA ALA A 90 -13.53 -3.14 -38.31
C ALA A 90 -13.15 -1.84 -39.07
N LYS A 91 -12.59 -1.93 -40.29
CA LYS A 91 -12.16 -0.77 -41.09
C LYS A 91 -13.22 -0.16 -42.01
N ASN A 92 -14.47 -0.65 -41.98
CA ASN A 92 -15.52 -0.26 -42.93
C ASN A 92 -16.80 0.30 -42.27
N ALA A 93 -16.71 0.96 -41.10
CA ALA A 93 -17.90 1.44 -40.39
C ALA A 93 -17.77 2.87 -39.82
N CYS A 94 -17.30 3.81 -40.63
CA CYS A 94 -17.54 5.24 -40.36
C CYS A 94 -17.93 5.96 -41.66
N CYS A 95 -19.19 5.79 -42.04
CA CYS A 95 -19.98 6.81 -42.73
C CYS A 95 -21.02 7.33 -41.70
N ASP A 96 -20.98 8.62 -41.40
CA ASP A 96 -22.08 9.58 -41.55
C ASP A 96 -21.48 10.99 -41.55
#